data_AF-A0A923YGX9-F1
#
_entry.id   AF-A0A923YGX9-F1
#
_cell.length_a   1.000
_cell.length_b   1.000
_cell.length_c   1.000
_cell.angle_alpha   90.00
_cell.angle_beta   90.00
_cell.angle_gamma   90.00
#
_symmetry.space_group_name_H-M   'P 1'
#
loop_
_entity.id
_entity.type
_entity.pdbx_description
1 polymer ?
#
loop_
_entity_poly.entity_id
_entity_poly.type
_entity_poly.pdbx_seq_one_letter_code
_entity_poly.pdbx_strand_id
1 'polypeptide(L)'
;MKIYDCFLFFNELDLLELRLNVLNKYVDYFVIVESAITFQGGDKEFFFEKNKNRFAQFENKIIYFKVEKYELDFANLPFIAEPKNADAIVLNKIYKFIDACQNFDKKTQFWWGNEFFQRECLWRALAVADIAPGDLILLSDLDEIPNPSGIVEVRSRISVDSPLYFKQHEFCYYLNYYHNSDWIGTCGFVFSKYATLSMNAIRPAGKSINVSSPSVVKNGGWHFTSIGNVEAIKNKIRSWGHREFNTAATLSSVEYNVKHGYDIFRRPGFGRLEYIPVTSGMLPAYLVNNAGKFERLIGPEIEKEPLFQWVYHTAYFYLRSKAAGVLRRLRIIASTL
;
A
#
# COMPACT_ATOMS: atom_id res chain seq x y z
N MET A 1 0.19 -1.69 -26.85
CA MET A 1 0.60 -1.34 -25.49
C MET A 1 -0.53 -1.73 -24.55
N LYS A 2 -0.29 -2.80 -23.79
CA LYS A 2 -1.17 -3.28 -22.72
C LYS A 2 -0.77 -2.62 -21.39
N ILE A 3 -1.68 -2.63 -20.42
CA ILE A 3 -1.50 -2.07 -19.07
C ILE A 3 -1.69 -3.18 -18.03
N TYR A 4 -0.69 -3.37 -17.17
CA TYR A 4 -0.66 -4.37 -16.10
C TYR A 4 -0.74 -3.67 -14.75
N ASP A 5 -1.77 -3.97 -13.97
CA ASP A 5 -1.97 -3.48 -12.61
C ASP A 5 -1.39 -4.48 -11.60
N CYS A 6 -0.26 -4.15 -11.00
CA CYS A 6 0.60 -5.05 -10.23
C CYS A 6 0.60 -4.71 -8.74
N PHE A 7 0.18 -5.66 -7.90
CA PHE A 7 0.13 -5.48 -6.45
C PHE A 7 0.26 -6.81 -5.69
N LEU A 8 0.63 -6.70 -4.42
CA LEU A 8 0.59 -7.82 -3.48
C LEU A 8 -0.81 -7.95 -2.89
N PHE A 9 -1.26 -9.18 -2.66
CA PHE A 9 -2.53 -9.47 -2.03
C PHE A 9 -2.34 -10.20 -0.70
N PHE A 10 -3.08 -9.74 0.32
CA PHE A 10 -3.14 -10.36 1.64
C PHE A 10 -4.52 -10.96 1.90
N ASN A 11 -5.47 -10.22 2.48
CA ASN A 11 -6.79 -10.76 2.85
C ASN A 11 -7.96 -9.79 2.64
N GLU A 12 -7.71 -8.62 2.07
CA GLU A 12 -8.67 -7.53 1.94
C GLU A 12 -9.57 -7.72 0.70
N LEU A 13 -10.38 -8.78 0.70
CA LEU A 13 -11.21 -9.18 -0.45
C LEU A 13 -12.15 -8.07 -0.96
N ASP A 14 -12.66 -7.21 -0.06
CA ASP A 14 -13.53 -6.09 -0.45
C ASP A 14 -12.75 -4.97 -1.15
N LEU A 15 -11.53 -4.66 -0.69
CA LEU A 15 -10.67 -3.69 -1.37
C LEU A 15 -10.23 -4.23 -2.73
N LEU A 16 -9.97 -5.53 -2.83
CA LEU A 16 -9.73 -6.17 -4.11
C LEU A 16 -10.95 -6.05 -5.03
N GLU A 17 -12.16 -6.36 -4.56
CA GLU A 17 -13.38 -6.19 -5.36
C GLU A 17 -13.56 -4.73 -5.83
N LEU A 18 -13.33 -3.76 -4.95
CA LEU A 18 -13.38 -2.34 -5.29
C LEU A 18 -12.36 -2.00 -6.39
N ARG A 19 -11.09 -2.35 -6.20
CA ARG A 19 -10.01 -2.08 -7.15
C ARG A 19 -10.30 -2.68 -8.52
N LEU A 20 -10.65 -3.98 -8.57
CA LEU A 20 -10.92 -4.67 -9.82
C LEU A 20 -12.07 -3.99 -10.60
N ASN A 21 -13.16 -3.64 -9.91
CA ASN A 21 -14.28 -2.97 -10.56
C ASN A 21 -13.97 -1.54 -11.02
N VAL A 22 -13.21 -0.77 -10.24
CA VAL A 22 -12.79 0.59 -10.61
C VAL A 22 -11.91 0.57 -11.86
N LEU A 23 -11.03 -0.43 -11.97
CA LEU A 23 -9.98 -0.46 -12.99
C LEU A 23 -10.28 -1.35 -14.20
N ASN A 24 -11.31 -2.21 -14.16
CA ASN A 24 -11.57 -3.23 -15.18
C ASN A 24 -11.57 -2.70 -16.63
N LYS A 25 -12.06 -1.48 -16.85
CA LYS A 25 -12.12 -0.87 -18.19
C LYS A 25 -10.82 -0.18 -18.62
N TYR A 26 -9.88 0.02 -17.71
CA TYR A 26 -8.71 0.88 -17.87
C TYR A 26 -7.40 0.10 -17.88
N VAL A 27 -7.41 -1.16 -17.46
CA VAL A 27 -6.26 -2.05 -17.48
C VAL A 27 -6.57 -3.33 -18.26
N ASP A 28 -5.53 -3.93 -18.83
CA ASP A 28 -5.65 -5.18 -19.59
C ASP A 28 -5.53 -6.38 -18.66
N TYR A 29 -4.63 -6.31 -17.67
CA TYR A 29 -4.43 -7.37 -16.70
C TYR A 29 -4.28 -6.87 -15.26
N PHE A 30 -4.73 -7.69 -14.32
CA PHE A 30 -4.46 -7.58 -12.89
C PHE A 30 -3.43 -8.63 -12.51
N VAL A 31 -2.24 -8.22 -12.09
CA VAL A 31 -1.16 -9.10 -11.64
C VAL A 31 -1.19 -9.17 -10.13
N ILE A 32 -1.69 -10.31 -9.62
CA ILE A 32 -1.91 -10.56 -8.20
C ILE A 32 -0.85 -11.54 -7.72
N VAL A 33 0.03 -11.07 -6.84
CA VAL A 33 0.98 -11.93 -6.13
C VAL A 33 0.49 -12.19 -4.72
N GLU A 34 0.39 -13.45 -4.34
CA GLU A 34 0.01 -13.86 -2.98
C GLU A 34 1.02 -14.86 -2.42
N SER A 35 1.49 -14.63 -1.19
CA SER A 35 2.44 -15.52 -0.52
C SER A 35 1.78 -16.50 0.45
N ALA A 36 2.41 -17.67 0.65
CA ALA A 36 2.08 -18.63 1.70
C ALA A 36 2.54 -18.18 3.11
N ILE A 37 3.26 -17.06 3.23
CA ILE A 37 3.70 -16.52 4.51
C ILE A 37 3.39 -15.03 4.62
N THR A 38 3.13 -14.59 5.84
CA THR A 38 3.13 -13.17 6.21
C THR A 38 4.55 -12.60 6.16
N PHE A 39 4.71 -11.27 6.15
CA PHE A 39 6.04 -10.67 6.26
C PHE A 39 6.75 -11.08 7.57
N GLN A 40 6.00 -11.33 8.65
CA GLN A 40 6.54 -11.83 9.91
C GLN A 40 6.91 -13.33 9.87
N GLY A 41 6.83 -14.00 8.71
CA GLY A 41 7.20 -15.40 8.53
C GLY A 41 6.16 -16.42 9.01
N GLY A 42 5.03 -15.96 9.58
CA GLY A 42 3.93 -16.83 9.96
C GLY A 42 3.20 -17.38 8.73
N ASP A 43 2.72 -18.62 8.82
CA ASP A 43 1.99 -19.27 7.74
C ASP A 43 0.71 -18.50 7.39
N LYS A 44 0.41 -18.43 6.09
CA LYS A 44 -0.74 -17.72 5.54
C LYS A 44 -1.43 -18.59 4.49
N GLU A 45 -2.74 -18.66 4.59
CA GLU A 45 -3.54 -19.27 3.54
C GLU A 45 -3.54 -18.40 2.26
N PHE A 46 -3.83 -19.04 1.13
CA PHE A 46 -4.07 -18.34 -0.13
C PHE A 46 -5.53 -17.84 -0.16
N PHE A 47 -5.79 -16.68 0.42
CA PHE A 47 -7.10 -16.05 0.50
C PHE A 47 -7.67 -15.74 -0.88
N PHE A 48 -6.84 -15.33 -1.86
CA PHE A 48 -7.34 -15.10 -3.21
C PHE A 48 -7.77 -16.42 -3.85
N GLU A 49 -6.91 -17.44 -3.81
CA GLU A 49 -7.20 -18.79 -4.33
C GLU A 49 -8.53 -19.32 -3.78
N LYS A 50 -8.70 -19.29 -2.45
CA LYS A 50 -9.91 -19.77 -1.78
C LYS A 50 -11.18 -19.01 -2.18
N ASN A 51 -11.05 -17.77 -2.66
CA ASN A 51 -12.16 -16.89 -2.98
C ASN A 51 -12.23 -16.52 -4.47
N LYS A 52 -11.52 -17.23 -5.36
CA LYS A 52 -11.46 -16.94 -6.80
C LYS A 52 -12.83 -16.77 -7.45
N ASN A 53 -13.81 -17.57 -7.04
CA ASN A 53 -15.19 -17.50 -7.54
C ASN A 53 -15.83 -16.12 -7.34
N ARG A 54 -15.45 -15.37 -6.29
CA ARG A 54 -15.91 -13.99 -6.06
C ARG A 54 -15.48 -13.04 -7.19
N PHE A 55 -14.39 -13.37 -7.88
CA PHE A 55 -13.75 -12.55 -8.91
C PHE A 55 -13.85 -13.17 -10.31
N ALA A 56 -14.73 -14.16 -10.52
CA ALA A 56 -14.85 -14.89 -11.78
C ALA A 56 -15.09 -13.98 -13.01
N GLN A 57 -15.80 -12.86 -12.84
CA GLN A 57 -16.02 -11.88 -13.92
C GLN A 57 -14.72 -11.25 -14.46
N PHE A 58 -13.61 -11.34 -13.72
CA PHE A 58 -12.30 -10.80 -14.08
C PHE A 58 -11.29 -11.89 -14.44
N GLU A 59 -11.68 -13.17 -14.44
CA GLU A 59 -10.77 -14.32 -14.58
C GLU A 59 -9.84 -14.19 -15.78
N ASN A 60 -10.37 -13.80 -16.94
CA ASN A 60 -9.60 -13.63 -18.18
C ASN A 60 -8.56 -12.48 -18.13
N LYS A 61 -8.62 -11.62 -17.11
CA LYS A 61 -7.67 -10.52 -16.89
C LYS A 61 -6.73 -10.77 -15.71
N ILE A 62 -6.96 -11.79 -14.90
CA ILE A 62 -6.16 -12.01 -13.69
C ILE A 62 -4.97 -12.90 -14.01
N ILE A 63 -3.78 -12.38 -13.75
CA ILE A 63 -2.52 -13.12 -13.72
C ILE A 63 -2.19 -13.35 -12.25
N TYR A 64 -2.50 -14.53 -11.75
CA TYR A 64 -2.31 -14.89 -10.35
C TYR A 64 -1.03 -15.70 -10.17
N PHE A 65 -0.15 -15.25 -9.28
CA PHE A 65 1.11 -15.92 -8.96
C PHE A 65 1.21 -16.22 -7.47
N LYS A 66 1.31 -17.52 -7.14
CA LYS A 66 1.52 -17.99 -5.76
C LYS A 66 3.00 -18.03 -5.43
N VAL A 67 3.37 -17.37 -4.35
CA VAL A 67 4.69 -17.51 -3.73
C VAL A 67 4.56 -18.56 -2.63
N GLU A 68 4.96 -19.79 -2.94
CA GLU A 68 5.04 -20.87 -1.97
C GLU A 68 6.00 -20.53 -0.82
N LYS A 69 5.96 -21.29 0.28
CA LYS A 69 6.78 -21.01 1.46
C LYS A 69 8.27 -21.17 1.12
N TYR A 70 9.03 -20.07 1.27
CA TYR A 70 10.48 -20.06 1.21
C TYR A 70 11.03 -19.75 2.60
N GLU A 71 11.85 -20.63 3.15
CA GLU A 71 12.65 -20.32 4.34
C GLU A 71 13.97 -19.70 3.88
N LEU A 72 13.93 -18.40 3.56
CA LEU A 72 15.10 -17.66 3.09
C LEU A 72 15.96 -17.21 4.27
N ASP A 73 17.23 -17.62 4.26
CA ASP A 73 18.28 -16.90 4.98
C ASP A 73 18.72 -15.71 4.12
N PHE A 74 18.27 -14.50 4.48
CA PHE A 74 18.62 -13.31 3.71
C PHE A 74 20.10 -12.94 3.79
N ALA A 75 20.85 -13.48 4.76
CA ALA A 75 22.30 -13.32 4.83
C ALA A 75 23.04 -14.34 3.95
N ASN A 76 22.41 -15.46 3.59
CA ASN A 76 22.97 -16.52 2.77
C ASN A 76 21.93 -16.99 1.73
N LEU A 77 21.61 -16.10 0.78
CA LEU A 77 20.56 -16.37 -0.21
C LEU A 77 20.91 -17.58 -1.10
N PRO A 78 19.94 -18.46 -1.39
CA PRO A 78 20.17 -19.71 -2.11
C PRO A 78 20.26 -19.48 -3.63
N PHE A 79 21.34 -18.84 -4.09
CA PHE A 79 21.61 -18.65 -5.51
C PHE A 79 21.62 -19.97 -6.28
N ILE A 80 20.89 -20.00 -7.38
CA ILE A 80 20.80 -21.16 -8.27
C ILE A 80 21.98 -21.11 -9.23
N ALA A 81 22.94 -22.05 -9.10
CA ALA A 81 24.13 -22.06 -9.94
C ALA A 81 23.82 -22.18 -11.44
N GLU A 82 22.84 -23.02 -11.80
CA GLU A 82 22.41 -23.28 -13.18
C GLU A 82 20.89 -23.12 -13.32
N PRO A 83 20.38 -21.89 -13.54
CA PRO A 83 18.94 -21.66 -13.66
C PRO A 83 18.42 -22.23 -14.99
N LYS A 84 17.57 -23.26 -14.90
CA LYS A 84 17.08 -24.02 -16.08
C LYS A 84 15.83 -23.46 -16.75
N ASN A 85 15.17 -22.47 -16.15
CA ASN A 85 13.94 -21.89 -16.67
C ASN A 85 13.85 -20.38 -16.33
N ALA A 86 12.89 -19.69 -16.94
CA ALA A 86 12.70 -18.25 -16.77
C ALA A 86 12.47 -17.85 -15.30
N ASP A 87 11.70 -18.65 -14.55
CA ASP A 87 11.43 -18.38 -13.13
C ASP A 87 12.71 -18.43 -12.29
N ALA A 88 13.57 -19.43 -12.49
CA ALA A 88 14.86 -19.55 -11.80
C ALA A 88 15.82 -18.39 -12.13
N ILE A 89 15.81 -17.91 -13.38
CA ILE A 89 16.59 -16.74 -13.81
C ILE A 89 16.10 -15.49 -13.06
N VAL A 90 14.79 -15.28 -13.02
CA VAL A 90 14.18 -14.15 -12.30
C VAL A 90 14.46 -14.27 -10.80
N LEU A 91 14.36 -15.45 -10.21
CA LEU A 91 14.61 -15.67 -8.80
C LEU A 91 16.04 -15.30 -8.39
N ASN A 92 17.04 -15.71 -9.19
CA ASN A 92 18.43 -15.26 -9.00
C ASN A 92 18.59 -13.74 -9.10
N LYS A 93 17.87 -13.09 -10.03
CA LYS A 93 17.86 -11.63 -10.13
C LYS A 93 17.27 -10.97 -8.89
N ILE A 94 16.20 -11.53 -8.32
CA ILE A 94 15.60 -11.07 -7.05
C ILE A 94 16.62 -11.21 -5.91
N TYR A 95 17.32 -12.34 -5.82
CA TYR A 95 18.35 -12.54 -4.80
C TYR A 95 19.47 -11.51 -4.92
N LYS A 96 19.91 -11.16 -6.15
CA LYS A 96 20.88 -10.07 -6.35
C LYS A 96 20.38 -8.73 -5.83
N PHE A 97 19.10 -8.41 -6.04
CA PHE A 97 18.51 -7.17 -5.52
C PHE A 97 18.49 -7.13 -3.99
N ILE A 98 18.12 -8.23 -3.36
CA ILE A 98 18.12 -8.32 -1.90
C ILE A 98 19.55 -8.24 -1.34
N ASP A 99 20.48 -8.95 -1.96
CA ASP A 99 21.89 -8.97 -1.55
C ASP A 99 22.51 -7.56 -1.61
N ALA A 100 22.23 -6.82 -2.69
CA ALA A 100 22.65 -5.44 -2.86
C ALA A 100 21.91 -4.42 -1.97
N CYS A 101 20.77 -4.79 -1.39
CA CYS A 101 19.95 -3.88 -0.58
C CYS A 101 20.61 -3.59 0.79
N GLN A 102 20.71 -2.31 1.14
CA GLN A 102 21.27 -1.84 2.41
C GLN A 102 20.20 -1.30 3.38
N ASN A 103 18.92 -1.34 3.01
CA ASN A 103 17.84 -0.71 3.77
C ASN A 103 17.39 -1.49 5.01
N PHE A 104 17.85 -2.74 5.16
CA PHE A 104 17.58 -3.57 6.33
C PHE A 104 18.74 -4.50 6.64
N ASP A 105 18.87 -4.89 7.90
CA ASP A 105 19.81 -5.91 8.35
C ASP A 105 19.28 -7.30 7.99
N LYS A 106 19.97 -7.96 7.07
CA LYS A 106 19.64 -9.29 6.54
C LYS A 106 19.62 -10.39 7.61
N LYS A 107 20.33 -10.22 8.73
CA LYS A 107 20.40 -11.22 9.81
C LYS A 107 19.27 -11.06 10.82
N THR A 108 18.87 -9.82 11.12
CA THR A 108 17.99 -9.52 12.24
C THR A 108 16.61 -9.03 11.84
N GLN A 109 16.45 -8.54 10.60
CA GLN A 109 15.21 -7.93 10.10
C GLN A 109 14.60 -8.71 8.93
N PHE A 110 14.45 -10.02 9.12
CA PHE A 110 13.91 -10.92 8.09
C PHE A 110 12.51 -10.51 7.58
N TRP A 111 11.72 -9.77 8.38
CA TRP A 111 10.41 -9.28 7.92
C TRP A 111 10.49 -8.26 6.79
N TRP A 112 11.51 -7.39 6.81
CA TRP A 112 11.80 -6.50 5.68
C TRP A 112 12.31 -7.30 4.47
N GLY A 113 13.09 -8.36 4.70
CA GLY A 113 13.50 -9.29 3.64
C GLY A 113 12.31 -10.00 2.99
N ASN A 114 11.36 -10.48 3.80
CA ASN A 114 10.13 -11.12 3.31
C ASN A 114 9.28 -10.15 2.50
N GLU A 115 9.03 -8.94 3.00
CA GLU A 115 8.31 -7.92 2.24
C GLU A 115 9.01 -7.61 0.91
N PHE A 116 10.32 -7.37 0.95
CA PHE A 116 11.12 -7.08 -0.23
C PHE A 116 11.00 -8.20 -1.26
N PHE A 117 11.25 -9.45 -0.84
CA PHE A 117 11.18 -10.64 -1.70
C PHE A 117 9.79 -10.83 -2.31
N GLN A 118 8.73 -10.73 -1.50
CA GLN A 118 7.36 -10.86 -1.98
C GLN A 118 7.03 -9.80 -3.03
N ARG A 119 7.44 -8.53 -2.81
CA ARG A 119 7.27 -7.45 -3.79
C ARG A 119 8.03 -7.72 -5.09
N GLU A 120 9.26 -8.20 -5.00
CA GLU A 120 10.05 -8.56 -6.18
C GLU A 120 9.46 -9.78 -6.93
N CYS A 121 8.67 -10.64 -6.28
CA CYS A 121 7.96 -11.73 -6.96
C CYS A 121 6.93 -11.23 -7.99
N LEU A 122 6.58 -9.94 -8.02
CA LEU A 122 5.87 -9.34 -9.16
C LEU A 122 6.65 -9.51 -10.47
N TRP A 123 8.00 -9.54 -10.44
CA TRP A 123 8.78 -9.89 -11.63
C TRP A 123 8.58 -11.34 -12.07
N ARG A 124 8.37 -12.27 -11.13
CA ARG A 124 8.08 -13.68 -11.45
C ARG A 124 6.69 -13.81 -12.08
N ALA A 125 5.72 -13.10 -11.53
CA ALA A 125 4.37 -13.03 -12.09
C ALA A 125 4.36 -12.42 -13.50
N LEU A 126 5.15 -11.38 -13.75
CA LEU A 126 5.30 -10.76 -15.07
C LEU A 126 6.09 -11.65 -16.05
N ALA A 127 7.00 -12.50 -15.57
CA ALA A 127 7.78 -13.40 -16.43
C ALA A 127 6.95 -14.57 -17.00
N VAL A 128 5.83 -14.90 -16.36
CA VAL A 128 4.84 -15.86 -16.90
C VAL A 128 3.72 -15.16 -17.69
N ALA A 129 3.73 -13.82 -17.72
CA ALA A 129 2.82 -13.02 -18.54
C ALA A 129 3.40 -12.83 -19.95
N ASP A 130 2.53 -12.78 -20.96
CA ASP A 130 2.89 -12.38 -22.33
C ASP A 130 2.99 -10.84 -22.41
N ILE A 131 4.05 -10.30 -21.78
CA ILE A 131 4.32 -8.86 -21.69
C ILE A 131 5.31 -8.39 -22.76
N ALA A 132 4.95 -7.31 -23.45
CA ALA A 132 5.80 -6.71 -24.47
C ALA A 132 6.72 -5.61 -23.89
N PRO A 133 7.89 -5.35 -24.50
CA PRO A 133 8.81 -4.29 -24.05
C PRO A 133 8.17 -2.91 -23.85
N GLY A 134 7.18 -2.55 -24.66
CA GLY A 134 6.50 -1.26 -24.61
C GLY A 134 5.27 -1.21 -23.69
N ASP A 135 4.93 -2.29 -23.00
CA ASP A 135 3.77 -2.34 -22.12
C ASP A 135 3.98 -1.55 -20.83
N LEU A 136 2.88 -1.09 -20.24
CA LEU A 136 2.87 -0.24 -19.05
C LEU A 136 2.60 -1.08 -17.80
N ILE A 137 3.42 -0.86 -16.77
CA ILE A 137 3.22 -1.42 -15.42
C ILE A 137 2.72 -0.32 -14.49
N LEU A 138 1.62 -0.57 -13.80
CA LEU A 138 1.20 0.18 -12.62
C LEU A 138 1.58 -0.65 -11.39
N LEU A 139 2.43 -0.11 -10.52
CA LEU A 139 2.93 -0.78 -9.31
C LEU A 139 2.41 -0.04 -8.08
N SER A 140 1.64 -0.72 -7.22
CA SER A 140 1.11 -0.13 -5.99
C SER A 140 0.79 -1.20 -4.94
N ASP A 141 0.44 -0.79 -3.71
CA ASP A 141 -0.20 -1.72 -2.76
C ASP A 141 -1.69 -1.86 -3.11
N LEU A 142 -2.33 -2.92 -2.63
CA LEU A 142 -3.74 -3.20 -2.94
C LEU A 142 -4.67 -2.02 -2.64
N ASP A 143 -4.44 -1.34 -1.51
CA ASP A 143 -5.20 -0.20 -1.01
C ASP A 143 -4.87 1.13 -1.69
N GLU A 144 -3.88 1.17 -2.59
CA GLU A 144 -3.54 2.30 -3.44
C GLU A 144 -4.22 2.15 -4.81
N ILE A 145 -5.47 2.57 -4.92
CA ILE A 145 -6.27 2.44 -6.15
C ILE A 145 -6.05 3.67 -7.05
N PRO A 146 -5.43 3.53 -8.23
CA PRO A 146 -5.23 4.65 -9.14
C PRO A 146 -6.55 5.17 -9.71
N ASN A 147 -6.62 6.48 -9.94
CA ASN A 147 -7.74 7.11 -10.62
C ASN A 147 -7.72 6.72 -12.10
N PRO A 148 -8.82 6.21 -12.67
CA PRO A 148 -8.91 5.92 -14.09
C PRO A 148 -8.48 7.07 -15.02
N SER A 149 -8.80 8.32 -14.69
CA SER A 149 -8.37 9.48 -15.48
C SER A 149 -6.84 9.62 -15.48
N GLY A 150 -6.20 9.35 -14.33
CA GLY A 150 -4.74 9.35 -14.21
C GLY A 150 -4.09 8.24 -15.03
N ILE A 151 -4.73 7.07 -15.19
CA ILE A 151 -4.21 5.99 -16.04
C ILE A 151 -4.24 6.42 -17.51
N VAL A 152 -5.32 7.06 -17.95
CA VAL A 152 -5.42 7.63 -19.32
C VAL A 152 -4.34 8.69 -19.53
N GLU A 153 -4.11 9.55 -18.54
CA GLU A 153 -3.05 10.55 -18.58
C GLU A 153 -1.66 9.89 -18.72
N VAL A 154 -1.32 8.91 -17.87
CA VAL A 154 -0.05 8.17 -17.97
C VAL A 154 0.12 7.56 -19.35
N ARG A 155 -0.90 6.88 -19.86
CA ARG A 155 -0.89 6.27 -21.20
C ARG A 155 -0.55 7.28 -22.31
N SER A 156 -1.06 8.50 -22.20
CA SER A 156 -0.80 9.57 -23.19
C SER A 156 0.59 10.21 -23.05
N ARG A 157 1.16 10.17 -21.84
CA ARG A 157 2.41 10.85 -21.49
C ARG A 157 3.63 9.93 -21.54
N ILE A 158 3.44 8.64 -21.81
CA ILE A 158 4.47 7.63 -21.66
C ILE A 158 5.52 7.63 -22.78
N SER A 159 6.09 8.80 -23.06
CA SER A 159 7.40 8.98 -23.71
C SER A 159 8.50 9.26 -22.68
N VAL A 160 8.15 9.43 -21.39
CA VAL A 160 9.09 9.87 -20.35
C VAL A 160 10.16 8.83 -20.03
N ASP A 161 11.40 9.27 -19.84
CA ASP A 161 12.52 8.48 -19.31
C ASP A 161 12.46 8.28 -17.78
N SER A 162 11.36 8.69 -17.15
CA SER A 162 11.12 8.59 -15.71
C SER A 162 9.77 7.92 -15.42
N PRO A 163 9.62 7.21 -14.28
CA PRO A 163 8.31 6.76 -13.83
C PRO A 163 7.37 7.94 -13.57
N LEU A 164 6.07 7.70 -13.68
CA LEU A 164 5.02 8.62 -13.28
C LEU A 164 4.40 8.16 -11.96
N TYR A 165 4.17 9.09 -11.04
CA TYR A 165 3.72 8.78 -9.69
C TYR A 165 2.36 9.41 -9.43
N PHE A 166 1.43 8.62 -8.90
CA PHE A 166 0.06 9.04 -8.66
C PHE A 166 -0.04 9.65 -7.26
N LYS A 167 -0.44 10.92 -7.23
CA LYS A 167 -0.73 11.64 -5.99
C LYS A 167 -2.17 11.32 -5.57
N GLN A 168 -2.31 10.44 -4.58
CA GLN A 168 -3.57 9.85 -4.14
C GLN A 168 -4.07 10.53 -2.86
N HIS A 169 -5.40 10.67 -2.78
CA HIS A 169 -6.10 11.15 -1.58
C HIS A 169 -6.10 10.05 -0.52
N GLU A 170 -5.60 10.35 0.68
CA GLU A 170 -5.50 9.38 1.75
C GLU A 170 -6.78 9.32 2.61
N PHE A 171 -7.30 8.11 2.79
CA PHE A 171 -8.45 7.78 3.62
C PHE A 171 -8.06 6.75 4.66
N CYS A 172 -8.56 6.90 5.88
CA CYS A 172 -8.16 6.09 7.03
C CYS A 172 -9.37 5.41 7.67
N TYR A 173 -9.24 4.13 8.04
CA TYR A 173 -10.21 3.38 8.87
C TYR A 173 -11.51 3.01 8.14
N TYR A 174 -12.17 3.98 7.51
CA TYR A 174 -13.31 3.74 6.64
C TYR A 174 -13.05 4.39 5.27
N LEU A 175 -13.72 3.88 4.24
CA LEU A 175 -13.54 4.34 2.85
C LEU A 175 -13.89 5.82 2.67
N ASN A 176 -14.63 6.41 3.61
CA ASN A 176 -15.16 7.76 3.55
C ASN A 176 -14.60 8.69 4.65
N TYR A 177 -13.54 8.28 5.34
CA TYR A 177 -12.86 9.10 6.35
C TYR A 177 -11.57 9.66 5.77
N TYR A 178 -11.59 10.94 5.38
CA TYR A 178 -10.52 11.60 4.65
C TYR A 178 -9.49 12.21 5.60
N HIS A 179 -8.21 11.92 5.37
CA HIS A 179 -7.12 12.46 6.19
C HIS A 179 -6.68 13.86 5.73
N ASN A 180 -7.08 14.31 4.54
CA ASN A 180 -6.64 15.58 3.97
C ASN A 180 -5.10 15.68 3.85
N SER A 181 -4.48 14.53 3.57
CA SER A 181 -3.07 14.39 3.22
C SER A 181 -2.95 13.85 1.80
N ASP A 182 -1.78 14.09 1.20
CA ASP A 182 -1.44 13.58 -0.11
C ASP A 182 -0.45 12.42 0.03
N TRP A 183 -0.78 11.29 -0.58
CA TRP A 183 0.06 10.10 -0.60
C TRP A 183 0.61 9.87 -2.01
N ILE A 184 1.91 9.64 -2.15
CA ILE A 184 2.48 9.19 -3.43
C ILE A 184 2.50 7.66 -3.43
N GLY A 185 1.47 7.06 -4.02
CA GLY A 185 1.30 5.61 -4.04
C GLY A 185 1.68 5.02 -5.39
N THR A 186 0.68 4.82 -6.26
CA THR A 186 0.86 4.08 -7.52
C THR A 186 1.96 4.67 -8.39
N CYS A 187 2.80 3.80 -8.94
CA CYS A 187 3.90 4.15 -9.83
C CYS A 187 3.66 3.51 -11.22
N GLY A 188 3.59 4.32 -12.26
CA GLY A 188 3.43 3.91 -13.65
C GLY A 188 4.76 3.99 -14.43
N PHE A 189 5.15 2.92 -15.11
CA PHE A 189 6.38 2.91 -15.93
C PHE A 189 6.34 1.91 -17.09
N VAL A 190 7.16 2.15 -18.12
CA VAL A 190 7.32 1.23 -19.27
C VAL A 190 8.16 0.03 -18.87
N PHE A 191 7.67 -1.19 -19.13
CA PHE A 191 8.31 -2.43 -18.73
C PHE A 191 9.80 -2.50 -19.11
N SER A 192 10.14 -2.35 -20.40
CA SER A 192 11.54 -2.51 -20.87
C SER A 192 12.54 -1.52 -20.26
N LYS A 193 12.10 -0.30 -19.90
CA LYS A 193 12.98 0.72 -19.31
C LYS A 193 13.38 0.39 -17.86
N TYR A 194 12.56 -0.37 -17.15
CA TYR A 194 12.73 -0.64 -15.71
C TYR A 194 12.86 -2.14 -15.38
N ALA A 195 12.76 -3.03 -16.37
CA ALA A 195 12.84 -4.47 -16.19
C ALA A 195 14.16 -4.94 -15.56
N THR A 196 15.22 -4.14 -15.50
CA THR A 196 16.49 -4.48 -14.84
C THR A 196 16.62 -3.94 -13.41
N LEU A 197 15.63 -3.18 -12.92
CA LEU A 197 15.64 -2.55 -11.61
C LEU A 197 14.75 -3.31 -10.60
N SER A 198 15.02 -3.11 -9.32
CA SER A 198 14.19 -3.63 -8.22
C SER A 198 12.85 -2.89 -8.15
N MET A 199 11.75 -3.61 -7.95
CA MET A 199 10.43 -3.01 -7.72
C MET A 199 10.45 -2.10 -6.49
N ASN A 200 11.18 -2.48 -5.44
CA ASN A 200 11.37 -1.66 -4.24
C ASN A 200 12.18 -0.38 -4.51
N ALA A 201 13.05 -0.38 -5.53
CA ALA A 201 13.79 0.82 -5.92
C ALA A 201 12.95 1.77 -6.79
N ILE A 202 12.10 1.21 -7.67
CA ILE A 202 11.21 1.95 -8.57
C ILE A 202 10.06 2.61 -7.79
N ARG A 203 9.49 1.90 -6.82
CA ARG A 203 8.39 2.44 -6.01
C ARG A 203 8.93 3.46 -5.00
N PRO A 204 8.39 4.68 -4.95
CA PRO A 204 8.93 5.73 -4.10
C PRO A 204 8.28 5.75 -2.71
N ALA A 205 7.59 4.69 -2.25
CA ALA A 205 6.80 4.72 -1.02
C ALA A 205 7.61 5.35 0.13
N GLY A 206 7.15 6.50 0.64
CA GLY A 206 7.82 7.27 1.70
C GLY A 206 8.93 8.25 1.28
N LYS A 207 9.26 8.38 -0.02
CA LYS A 207 10.19 9.41 -0.53
C LYS A 207 9.44 10.72 -0.80
N SER A 208 10.00 11.83 -0.33
CA SER A 208 9.52 13.19 -0.66
C SER A 208 9.72 13.49 -2.15
N ILE A 209 8.78 13.06 -2.99
CA ILE A 209 8.72 13.53 -4.37
C ILE A 209 8.16 14.95 -4.33
N ASN A 210 8.82 15.86 -5.06
CA ASN A 210 8.27 17.18 -5.28
C ASN A 210 6.92 17.02 -6.01
N VAL A 211 5.81 17.31 -5.32
CA VAL A 211 4.45 17.17 -5.85
C VAL A 211 4.18 18.06 -7.08
N SER A 212 5.01 19.07 -7.32
CA SER A 212 4.99 19.93 -8.50
C SER A 212 5.82 19.37 -9.66
N SER A 213 6.50 18.24 -9.47
CA SER A 213 7.26 17.58 -10.53
C SER A 213 6.33 17.20 -11.68
N PRO A 214 6.78 17.34 -12.94
CA PRO A 214 6.02 16.81 -14.08
C PRO A 214 5.81 15.30 -13.92
N SER A 215 6.68 14.57 -13.23
CA SER A 215 6.49 13.13 -13.01
C SER A 215 5.30 12.78 -12.11
N VAL A 216 4.53 13.75 -11.60
CA VAL A 216 3.39 13.51 -10.72
C VAL A 216 2.06 13.66 -11.47
N VAL A 217 1.20 12.65 -11.35
CA VAL A 217 -0.20 12.67 -11.80
C VAL A 217 -1.04 13.20 -10.64
N LYS A 218 -1.61 14.39 -10.82
CA LYS A 218 -2.47 15.03 -9.81
C LYS A 218 -3.83 14.33 -9.77
N ASN A 219 -4.46 14.27 -8.59
CA ASN A 219 -5.69 13.50 -8.39
C ASN A 219 -5.55 12.06 -8.91
N GLY A 220 -4.41 11.45 -8.57
CA GLY A 220 -4.00 10.13 -9.03
C GLY A 220 -4.77 8.98 -8.39
N GLY A 221 -5.75 9.24 -7.54
CA GLY A 221 -6.65 8.21 -6.98
C GLY A 221 -6.70 8.24 -5.48
N TRP A 222 -6.75 7.05 -4.88
CA TRP A 222 -7.09 6.88 -3.47
C TRP A 222 -6.11 5.94 -2.78
N HIS A 223 -5.70 6.29 -1.56
CA HIS A 223 -4.98 5.40 -0.65
C HIS A 223 -5.89 5.11 0.53
N PHE A 224 -6.39 3.89 0.61
CA PHE A 224 -7.33 3.41 1.62
C PHE A 224 -6.58 2.70 2.75
N THR A 225 -5.89 3.45 3.59
CA THR A 225 -5.05 2.85 4.61
C THR A 225 -5.85 2.35 5.80
N SER A 226 -5.57 1.11 6.20
CA SER A 226 -6.09 0.52 7.45
C SER A 226 -7.61 0.49 7.53
N ILE A 227 -8.26 0.18 6.39
CA ILE A 227 -9.72 0.06 6.31
C ILE A 227 -10.25 -1.14 7.09
N GLY A 228 -11.33 -0.91 7.81
CA GLY A 228 -12.10 -1.91 8.50
C GLY A 228 -12.78 -1.31 9.73
N ASN A 229 -13.69 -2.07 10.33
CA ASN A 229 -14.26 -1.69 11.61
C ASN A 229 -13.19 -1.65 12.72
N VAL A 230 -13.57 -1.15 13.89
CA VAL A 230 -12.68 -1.04 15.07
C VAL A 230 -11.94 -2.34 15.38
N GLU A 231 -12.60 -3.50 15.23
CA GLU A 231 -11.95 -4.78 15.52
C GLU A 231 -10.94 -5.18 14.44
N ALA A 232 -11.24 -4.94 13.16
CA ALA A 232 -10.28 -5.13 12.08
C ALA A 232 -9.03 -4.25 12.27
N ILE A 233 -9.20 -3.00 12.71
CA ILE A 233 -8.10 -2.09 13.02
C ILE A 233 -7.28 -2.63 14.20
N LYS A 234 -7.92 -3.06 15.29
CA LYS A 234 -7.22 -3.68 16.44
C LYS A 234 -6.43 -4.92 16.03
N ASN A 235 -7.02 -5.79 15.20
CA ASN A 235 -6.33 -6.97 14.67
C ASN A 235 -5.15 -6.59 13.78
N LYS A 236 -5.29 -5.56 12.94
CA LYS A 236 -4.20 -5.04 12.11
C LYS A 236 -3.03 -4.55 12.96
N ILE A 237 -3.29 -3.76 14.02
CA ILE A 237 -2.26 -3.30 14.98
C ILE A 237 -1.51 -4.49 15.61
N ARG A 238 -2.24 -5.56 15.98
CA ARG A 238 -1.61 -6.78 16.56
C ARG A 238 -0.70 -7.51 15.57
N SER A 239 -0.98 -7.41 14.27
CA SER A 239 -0.23 -8.11 13.20
C SER A 239 0.95 -7.33 12.60
N TRP A 240 1.07 -6.03 12.88
CA TRP A 240 2.13 -5.18 12.33
C TRP A 240 3.50 -5.44 12.96
N GLY A 241 4.57 -5.16 12.19
CA GLY A 241 5.96 -5.27 12.65
C GLY A 241 6.36 -4.23 13.71
N HIS A 242 5.59 -3.16 13.86
CA HIS A 242 5.82 -2.09 14.83
C HIS A 242 5.25 -2.45 16.22
N ARG A 243 5.97 -3.29 16.97
CA ARG A 243 5.55 -3.76 18.31
C ARG A 243 5.34 -2.63 19.30
N GLU A 244 6.01 -1.49 19.13
CA GLU A 244 5.90 -0.30 19.98
C GLU A 244 4.49 0.28 20.05
N PHE A 245 3.66 0.05 19.02
CA PHE A 245 2.29 0.56 18.99
C PHE A 245 1.28 -0.45 19.56
N ASN A 246 1.64 -1.72 19.71
CA ASN A 246 0.78 -2.77 20.24
C ASN A 246 0.73 -2.75 21.79
N THR A 247 0.10 -1.72 22.35
CA THR A 247 -0.09 -1.55 23.80
C THR A 247 -1.56 -1.61 24.19
N ALA A 248 -1.84 -1.99 25.45
CA ALA A 248 -3.20 -1.98 25.98
C ALA A 248 -3.88 -0.61 25.87
N ALA A 249 -3.11 0.48 26.04
CA ALA A 249 -3.59 1.85 25.90
C ALA A 249 -3.94 2.22 24.45
N THR A 250 -3.11 1.80 23.48
CA THR A 250 -3.45 1.97 22.06
C THR A 250 -4.74 1.24 21.74
N LEU A 251 -4.82 -0.04 22.09
CA LEU A 251 -5.96 -0.89 21.74
C LEU A 251 -7.26 -0.41 22.39
N SER A 252 -7.23 0.06 23.64
CA SER A 252 -8.44 0.56 24.32
C SER A 252 -8.93 1.90 23.77
N SER A 253 -8.05 2.71 23.15
CA SER A 253 -8.42 4.02 22.62
C SER A 253 -8.86 4.03 21.15
N VAL A 254 -8.66 2.93 20.40
CA VAL A 254 -9.00 2.84 18.96
C VAL A 254 -10.44 3.27 18.69
N GLU A 255 -11.40 2.71 19.43
CA GLU A 255 -12.82 2.97 19.19
C GLU A 255 -13.15 4.45 19.33
N TYR A 256 -12.71 5.06 20.44
CA TYR A 256 -12.90 6.48 20.69
C TYR A 256 -12.23 7.33 19.61
N ASN A 257 -10.97 7.01 19.27
CA ASN A 257 -10.21 7.80 18.30
C ASN A 257 -10.87 7.75 16.92
N VAL A 258 -11.28 6.56 16.45
CA VAL A 258 -11.97 6.40 15.16
C VAL A 258 -13.31 7.14 15.15
N LYS A 259 -14.13 7.01 16.21
CA LYS A 259 -15.46 7.65 16.32
C LYS A 259 -15.39 9.18 16.23
N HIS A 260 -14.32 9.79 16.72
CA HIS A 260 -14.12 11.24 16.75
C HIS A 260 -13.12 11.75 15.70
N GLY A 261 -12.60 10.89 14.83
CA GLY A 261 -11.72 11.25 13.72
C GLY A 261 -10.26 11.53 14.12
N TYR A 262 -9.75 10.95 15.19
CA TYR A 262 -8.35 11.05 15.59
C TYR A 262 -7.49 9.93 15.03
N ASP A 263 -6.19 10.20 14.88
CA ASP A 263 -5.18 9.16 14.69
C ASP A 263 -5.25 8.12 15.81
N ILE A 264 -5.33 6.85 15.45
CA ILE A 264 -5.34 5.72 16.39
C ILE A 264 -4.08 5.68 17.29
N PHE A 265 -2.96 6.26 16.84
CA PHE A 265 -1.72 6.37 17.62
C PHE A 265 -1.49 7.75 18.25
N ARG A 266 -2.41 8.70 18.02
CA ARG A 266 -2.32 10.08 18.50
C ARG A 266 -0.99 10.76 18.15
N ARG A 267 -0.45 10.49 16.96
CA ARG A 267 0.81 11.06 16.47
C ARG A 267 0.67 12.58 16.28
N PRO A 268 1.65 13.39 16.74
CA PRO A 268 1.64 14.82 16.48
C PRO A 268 1.64 15.12 14.98
N GLY A 269 0.80 16.07 14.55
CA GLY A 269 0.75 16.54 13.16
C GLY A 269 -0.16 15.74 12.20
N PHE A 270 -0.80 14.66 12.67
CA PHE A 270 -1.79 13.93 11.86
C PHE A 270 -3.07 14.75 11.59
N GLY A 271 -3.45 15.62 12.52
CA GLY A 271 -4.70 16.38 12.38
C GLY A 271 -5.94 15.53 12.70
N ARG A 272 -7.09 15.96 12.17
CA ARG A 272 -8.40 15.32 12.39
C ARG A 272 -8.96 14.87 11.04
N LEU A 273 -9.50 13.68 10.99
CA LEU A 273 -10.18 13.15 9.82
C LEU A 273 -11.46 13.92 9.52
N GLU A 274 -11.77 14.03 8.24
CA GLU A 274 -12.98 14.63 7.70
C GLU A 274 -13.93 13.52 7.22
N TYR A 275 -15.21 13.63 7.57
CA TYR A 275 -16.24 12.75 7.04
C TYR A 275 -16.63 13.19 5.63
N ILE A 276 -16.52 12.28 4.67
CA ILE A 276 -16.86 12.52 3.27
C ILE A 276 -18.17 11.77 2.94
N PRO A 277 -19.29 12.46 2.70
CA PRO A 277 -20.49 11.79 2.23
C PRO A 277 -20.19 11.00 0.96
N VAL A 278 -20.74 9.79 0.84
CA VAL A 278 -20.47 8.91 -0.32
C VAL A 278 -20.84 9.59 -1.64
N THR A 279 -21.82 10.50 -1.61
CA THR A 279 -22.30 11.28 -2.76
C THR A 279 -21.46 12.51 -3.12
N SER A 280 -20.40 12.82 -2.37
CA SER A 280 -19.58 14.04 -2.55
C SER A 280 -18.77 14.11 -3.85
N GLY A 281 -18.67 13.00 -4.60
CA GLY A 281 -17.84 12.90 -5.80
C GLY A 281 -16.34 12.74 -5.55
N MET A 282 -15.89 12.74 -4.28
CA MET A 282 -14.48 12.49 -3.92
C MET A 282 -14.09 11.02 -3.98
N LEU A 283 -15.06 10.10 -3.91
CA LEU A 283 -14.83 8.66 -3.87
C LEU A 283 -14.93 8.03 -5.28
N PRO A 284 -14.36 6.83 -5.49
CA PRO A 284 -14.47 6.14 -6.77
C PRO A 284 -15.93 6.00 -7.21
N ALA A 285 -16.25 6.32 -8.46
CA ALA A 285 -17.63 6.26 -8.97
C ALA A 285 -18.28 4.88 -8.78
N TYR A 286 -17.50 3.80 -8.88
CA TYR A 286 -18.01 2.45 -8.61
C TYR A 286 -18.44 2.27 -7.15
N LEU A 287 -17.66 2.80 -6.18
CA LEU A 287 -18.02 2.77 -4.77
C LEU A 287 -19.32 3.54 -4.53
N VAL A 288 -19.45 4.74 -5.09
CA VAL A 288 -20.66 5.57 -4.96
C VAL A 288 -21.90 4.83 -5.48
N ASN A 289 -21.80 4.24 -6.67
CA ASN A 289 -22.92 3.54 -7.31
C ASN A 289 -23.24 2.18 -6.68
N ASN A 290 -22.35 1.63 -5.85
CA ASN A 290 -22.49 0.32 -5.23
C ASN A 290 -22.29 0.37 -3.71
N ALA A 291 -22.61 1.50 -3.07
CA ALA A 291 -22.31 1.74 -1.66
C ALA A 291 -22.82 0.63 -0.73
N GLY A 292 -24.00 0.06 -1.03
CA GLY A 292 -24.57 -1.06 -0.26
C GLY A 292 -23.68 -2.31 -0.20
N LYS A 293 -22.84 -2.57 -1.21
CA LYS A 293 -21.86 -3.69 -1.16
C LYS A 293 -20.72 -3.43 -0.17
N PHE A 294 -20.44 -2.16 0.11
CA PHE A 294 -19.33 -1.71 0.94
C PHE A 294 -19.81 -1.07 2.25
N GLU A 295 -21.07 -1.26 2.63
CA GLU A 295 -21.69 -0.61 3.79
C GLU A 295 -20.86 -0.80 5.06
N ARG A 296 -20.33 -2.01 5.28
CA ARG A 296 -19.46 -2.33 6.44
C ARG A 296 -18.11 -1.59 6.46
N LEU A 297 -17.70 -1.01 5.34
CA LEU A 297 -16.46 -0.24 5.18
C LEU A 297 -16.74 1.27 5.03
N ILE A 298 -18.00 1.70 5.10
CA ILE A 298 -18.40 3.09 5.12
C ILE A 298 -18.70 3.46 6.57
N GLY A 299 -17.94 4.40 7.12
CA GLY A 299 -18.09 4.86 8.49
C GLY A 299 -19.28 5.82 8.65
N PRO A 300 -19.86 5.90 9.85
CA PRO A 300 -20.89 6.90 10.18
C PRO A 300 -20.31 8.32 10.19
N GLU A 301 -21.16 9.33 10.39
CA GLU A 301 -20.67 10.69 10.62
C GLU A 301 -19.74 10.75 11.85
N ILE A 302 -18.64 11.48 11.72
CA ILE A 302 -17.68 11.67 12.81
C ILE A 302 -18.33 12.47 13.94
N GLU A 303 -18.26 11.93 15.15
CA GLU A 303 -18.90 12.54 16.30
C GLU A 303 -18.19 13.81 16.77
N LYS A 304 -18.99 14.80 17.15
CA LYS A 304 -18.48 16.00 17.83
C LYS A 304 -18.24 15.66 19.30
N GLU A 305 -17.05 15.96 19.77
CA GLU A 305 -16.74 15.84 21.20
C GLU A 305 -17.47 16.92 22.00
N PRO A 306 -17.83 16.63 23.27
CA PRO A 306 -18.20 17.66 24.22
C PRO A 306 -17.06 18.70 24.36
N LEU A 307 -17.42 19.98 24.56
CA LEU A 307 -16.46 21.09 24.60
C LEU A 307 -15.28 20.83 25.55
N PHE A 308 -15.55 20.30 26.74
CA PHE A 308 -14.51 19.99 27.72
C PHE A 308 -13.50 18.95 27.21
N GLN A 309 -13.98 17.88 26.57
CA GLN A 309 -13.10 16.85 25.99
C GLN A 309 -12.29 17.41 24.83
N TRP A 310 -12.92 18.22 23.98
CA TRP A 310 -12.24 18.90 22.89
C TRP A 310 -11.13 19.83 23.38
N VAL A 311 -11.38 20.62 24.43
CA VAL A 311 -10.36 21.49 25.06
C VAL A 311 -9.23 20.64 25.62
N TYR A 312 -9.54 19.57 26.35
CA TYR A 312 -8.55 18.65 26.91
C TYR A 312 -7.67 18.05 25.81
N HIS A 313 -8.25 17.51 24.75
CA HIS A 313 -7.50 16.92 23.63
C HIS A 313 -6.68 17.96 22.88
N THR A 314 -7.25 19.14 22.60
CA THR A 314 -6.52 20.23 21.94
C THR A 314 -5.29 20.64 22.75
N ALA A 315 -5.44 20.82 24.07
CA ALA A 315 -4.33 21.11 24.97
C ALA A 315 -3.29 19.97 25.02
N TYR A 316 -3.75 18.72 25.13
CA TYR A 316 -2.90 17.53 25.11
C TYR A 316 -2.03 17.46 23.84
N PHE A 317 -2.63 17.60 22.66
CA PHE A 317 -1.91 17.54 21.39
C PHE A 317 -0.97 18.73 21.20
N TYR A 318 -1.37 19.93 21.61
CA TYR A 318 -0.51 21.10 21.58
C TYR A 318 0.74 20.91 22.44
N LEU A 319 0.57 20.48 23.70
CA LEU A 319 1.68 20.21 24.63
C LEU A 319 2.59 19.09 24.10
N ARG A 320 2.02 17.99 23.61
CA ARG A 320 2.78 16.87 23.06
C ARG A 320 3.59 17.27 21.83
N SER A 321 3.01 18.08 20.94
CA SER A 321 3.70 18.60 19.75
C SER A 321 4.88 19.51 20.13
N LYS A 322 4.70 20.39 21.14
CA LYS A 322 5.79 21.24 21.66
C LYS A 322 6.89 20.39 22.28
N ALA A 323 6.54 19.42 23.12
CA ALA A 323 7.50 18.51 23.74
C ALA A 323 8.30 17.71 22.70
N ALA A 324 7.63 17.18 21.66
CA ALA A 324 8.29 16.48 20.56
C ALA A 324 9.27 17.39 19.80
N GLY A 325 8.89 18.65 19.56
CA GLY A 325 9.77 19.65 18.94
C GLY A 325 11.01 19.95 19.79
N VAL A 326 10.86 20.07 21.11
CA VAL A 326 11.98 20.27 22.05
C VAL A 326 12.90 19.06 22.07
N LEU A 327 12.36 17.85 22.20
CA LEU A 327 13.15 16.60 22.18
C LEU A 327 13.92 16.43 20.87
N ARG A 328 13.31 16.79 19.73
CA ARG A 328 13.99 16.75 18.42
C ARG A 328 15.18 17.71 18.38
N ARG A 329 15.03 18.94 18.90
CA ARG A 329 16.15 19.91 19.00
C ARG A 329 17.26 19.40 19.92
N LEU A 330 16.89 18.84 21.07
CA LEU A 330 17.86 18.28 22.02
C LEU A 330 18.64 17.11 21.41
N ARG A 331 17.98 16.22 20.65
CA ARG A 331 18.65 15.12 19.92
C ARG A 331 19.60 15.63 18.84
N ILE A 332 19.23 16.68 18.11
CA ILE A 332 20.12 17.30 17.10
C ILE A 332 21.38 17.85 17.80
N ILE A 333 21.21 18.59 18.90
CA ILE A 333 22.32 19.15 19.69
C ILE A 333 23.23 18.03 20.20
N ALA A 334 22.65 16.96 20.75
CA ALA A 334 23.39 15.82 21.27
C ALA A 334 24.10 14.98 20.18
N SER A 335 23.68 15.07 18.91
CA SER A 335 24.35 14.42 17.78
C SER A 335 25.46 15.27 17.14
N THR A 336 25.55 16.54 17.52
CA THR A 336 26.59 17.50 17.08
C THR A 336 27.66 17.77 18.14
N LEU A 337 27.51 17.20 19.34
CA LEU A 337 28.52 17.09 20.40
C LEU A 337 29.13 15.69 20.34
#